data_AF-A0A5D2MEC7-F1
#
_entry.id   AF-A0A5D2MEC7-F1
#
_cell.length_a   1.000
_cell.length_b   1.000
_cell.length_c   1.000
_cell.angle_alpha   90.00
_cell.angle_beta   90.00
_cell.angle_gamma   90.00
#
_symmetry.space_group_name_H-M   'P 1'
#
loop_
_entity.id
_entity.type
_entity.pdbx_description
1 polymer ?
#
loop_
_entity_poly.entity_id
_entity_poly.type
_entity_poly.pdbx_seq_one_letter_code
_entity_poly.pdbx_strand_id
1 'polypeptide(L)' 'MSRCFRPFGFGGLLLLAALTASMLVLPLVLPPLPPPPLMLLFFPVGLMAALVFLAFSPTETVGNVVVHTL' A
#
# COMPACT_ATOMS: atom_id res chain seq x y z
N MET A 1 7.49 12.28 11.49
CA MET A 1 6.99 11.97 10.13
C MET A 1 5.95 10.87 10.22
N SER A 2 4.92 11.11 11.03
CA SER A 2 3.90 10.13 11.36
C SER A 2 2.75 10.39 10.42
N ARG A 3 2.73 9.67 9.30
CA ARG A 3 1.61 9.75 8.37
C ARG A 3 0.35 9.47 9.17
N CYS A 4 -0.55 10.44 9.13
CA CYS A 4 -1.89 10.40 9.68
C CYS A 4 -2.56 9.12 9.19
N PHE A 5 -2.47 8.06 9.99
CA PHE A 5 -3.36 6.92 9.92
C PHE A 5 -4.69 7.50 10.38
N ARG A 6 -5.41 8.14 9.45
CA ARG A 6 -6.80 8.58 9.69
C ARG A 6 -7.48 7.40 10.39
N PRO A 7 -8.20 7.60 11.50
CA PRO A 7 -9.00 6.53 12.05
C PRO A 7 -9.90 6.10 10.90
N PHE A 8 -9.59 4.92 10.36
CA PHE A 8 -10.41 4.25 9.38
C PHE A 8 -11.75 4.17 10.10
N GLY A 9 -12.71 5.01 9.72
CA GLY A 9 -13.95 5.18 10.50
C GLY A 9 -14.65 3.84 10.69
N PHE A 10 -15.77 3.76 11.41
CA PHE A 10 -16.46 2.48 11.63
C PHE A 10 -16.61 1.61 10.37
N GLY A 11 -16.96 2.20 9.23
CA GLY A 11 -17.02 1.49 7.95
C GLY A 11 -15.69 0.91 7.48
N GLY A 12 -14.59 1.61 7.74
CA GLY A 12 -13.26 1.11 7.52
C GLY A 12 -12.89 -0.03 8.49
N LEU A 13 -13.13 0.14 9.78
CA LEU A 13 -12.85 -0.92 10.75
C LEU A 13 -13.57 -2.22 10.39
N LEU A 14 -14.82 -2.12 9.93
CA LEU A 14 -15.60 -3.26 9.40
C LEU A 14 -14.98 -3.86 8.13
N LEU A 15 -14.50 -3.03 7.20
CA LEU A 15 -13.83 -3.50 5.99
C LEU A 15 -12.53 -4.28 6.32
N LEU A 16 -11.72 -3.77 7.26
CA LEU A 16 -10.52 -4.49 7.72
C LEU A 16 -10.88 -5.78 8.44
N ALA A 17 -11.88 -5.76 9.32
CA ALA A 17 -12.35 -6.96 10.00
C ALA A 17 -12.85 -8.02 9.00
N ALA A 18 -13.60 -7.62 7.98
CA ALA A 18 -14.05 -8.50 6.91
C ALA A 18 -12.87 -9.03 6.06
N LEU A 19 -11.88 -8.19 5.77
CA LEU A 19 -10.66 -8.58 5.04
C LEU A 19 -9.86 -9.62 5.85
N THR A 20 -9.69 -9.40 7.16
CA THR A 20 -9.02 -10.34 8.07
C THR A 20 -9.80 -11.65 8.18
N ALA A 21 -11.12 -11.58 8.33
CA ALA A 21 -11.97 -12.77 8.34
C ALA A 21 -11.86 -13.54 7.02
N SER A 22 -11.87 -12.86 5.88
CA SER A 22 -11.63 -13.47 4.57
C SER A 22 -10.25 -14.10 4.49
N MET A 23 -9.19 -13.42 4.92
CA MET A 23 -7.82 -13.97 4.98
C MET A 23 -7.69 -15.20 5.89
N LEU A 24 -8.59 -15.44 6.84
CA LEU A 24 -8.56 -16.61 7.72
C LEU A 24 -9.48 -17.74 7.24
N VAL A 25 -10.68 -17.39 6.75
CA VAL A 25 -11.67 -18.34 6.23
C VAL A 25 -11.27 -18.84 4.85
N LEU A 26 -10.75 -17.97 3.99
CA LEU A 26 -10.35 -18.31 2.62
C LEU A 26 -9.27 -19.40 2.61
N PRO A 27 -8.19 -19.35 3.41
CA PRO A 27 -7.25 -20.47 3.51
C PRO A 27 -7.84 -21.73 4.14
N LEU A 28 -8.78 -21.60 5.08
CA LEU A 28 -9.40 -22.74 5.76
C LEU A 28 -10.36 -23.52 4.84
N VAL A 29 -10.99 -22.81 3.89
CA VAL A 29 -11.89 -23.40 2.88
C VAL A 29 -11.12 -23.81 1.61
N LEU A 30 -9.90 -23.30 1.39
CA LEU A 30 -9.09 -23.63 0.22
C LEU A 30 -8.41 -25.00 0.38
N PRO A 31 -8.64 -25.95 -0.55
CA PRO A 31 -7.86 -27.20 -0.63
C PRO A 31 -6.36 -26.88 -0.86
N PRO A 32 -5.42 -27.78 -0.52
CA PRO A 32 -3.98 -27.50 -0.57
C PRO A 32 -3.58 -26.85 -1.90
N LEU A 33 -3.06 -25.63 -1.82
CA LEU A 33 -2.79 -24.81 -2.99
C LEU A 33 -1.67 -25.44 -3.84
N PRO A 34 -1.85 -25.55 -5.18
CA PRO A 34 -0.78 -25.94 -6.08
C PRO A 34 0.40 -24.96 -5.97
N PRO A 35 1.63 -25.42 -6.27
CA PRO A 35 2.88 -24.69 -5.98
C PRO A 35 2.84 -23.21 -6.42
N PRO A 36 3.42 -22.28 -5.62
CA PRO A 36 3.28 -20.84 -5.82
C PRO A 36 3.71 -20.38 -7.22
N PRO A 37 2.82 -19.72 -7.98
CA PRO A 37 3.16 -19.18 -9.29
C PRO A 37 4.15 -18.01 -9.18
N LEU A 38 5.15 -17.99 -10.07
CA LEU A 38 6.10 -16.86 -10.21
C LEU A 38 5.42 -15.52 -10.50
N MET A 39 4.15 -15.52 -10.92
CA MET A 39 3.39 -14.28 -11.10
C MET A 39 3.26 -13.47 -9.81
N LEU A 40 3.24 -14.13 -8.64
CA LEU A 40 3.22 -13.44 -7.35
C LEU A 40 4.50 -12.63 -7.11
N LEU A 41 5.61 -12.92 -7.79
CA LEU A 41 6.86 -12.16 -7.68
C LEU A 41 6.81 -10.85 -8.47
N PHE A 42 5.97 -10.75 -9.51
CA PHE A 42 5.77 -9.49 -10.23
C PHE A 42 5.14 -8.42 -9.33
N PHE A 43 4.31 -8.80 -8.36
CA PHE A 43 3.71 -7.85 -7.43
C PHE A 43 4.75 -7.17 -6.51
N PRO A 44 5.61 -7.90 -5.76
CA PRO A 44 6.75 -7.35 -5.04
C PRO A 44 7.72 -6.55 -5.91
N VAL A 45 8.10 -7.06 -7.09
CA VAL A 45 9.07 -6.38 -7.97
C VAL A 45 8.48 -5.10 -8.56
N GLY A 46 7.21 -5.12 -8.96
CA GLY A 46 6.48 -3.94 -9.44
C GLY A 46 6.35 -2.87 -8.36
N LEU A 47 6.04 -3.26 -7.12
CA LEU A 47 6.00 -2.34 -6.00
C LEU A 47 7.39 -1.77 -5.69
N MET A 48 8.45 -2.58 -5.77
CA MET A 48 9.82 -2.12 -5.60
C MET A 48 10.21 -1.09 -6.67
N ALA A 49 9.87 -1.34 -7.94
CA ALA A 49 10.08 -0.38 -9.02
C ALA A 49 9.28 0.92 -8.80
N ALA A 50 8.02 0.82 -8.34
CA ALA A 50 7.20 1.99 -8.03
C ALA A 50 7.79 2.81 -6.86
N LEU A 51 8.31 2.16 -5.82
CA LEU A 51 8.98 2.84 -4.70
C LEU A 51 10.26 3.53 -5.14
N VAL A 52 11.05 2.89 -6.00
CA VAL A 52 12.26 3.50 -6.60
C VAL A 52 11.87 4.72 -7.43
N PHE A 53 10.85 4.61 -8.27
CA PHE A 53 10.33 5.74 -9.05
C PHE A 53 9.84 6.88 -8.16
N LEU A 54 9.09 6.58 -7.09
CA LEU A 54 8.62 7.56 -6.13
C LEU A 54 9.75 8.19 -5.30
N ALA A 55 10.81 7.44 -4.99
CA ALA A 55 11.99 7.97 -4.31
C ALA A 55 12.77 8.97 -5.16
N PHE A 56 12.74 8.77 -6.49
CA PHE A 56 13.31 9.71 -7.46
C PHE A 56 12.30 10.73 -7.99
N SER A 57 11.03 10.66 -7.58
CA SER A 57 10.04 11.67 -7.92
C SER A 57 10.39 12.95 -7.16
N PRO A 58 10.70 14.05 -7.86
CA PRO A 58 10.92 15.32 -7.19
C PRO A 58 9.66 15.64 -6.40
N THR A 59 9.82 15.80 -5.09
CA THR A 59 8.75 16.35 -4.27
C THR A 59 8.68 17.83 -4.64
N GLU A 60 7.83 18.15 -5.62
CA GLU A 60 7.56 19.51 -6.05
C GLU A 60 7.18 20.32 -4.80
N THR A 61 8.12 21.08 -4.24
CA THR A 61 7.84 22.08 -3.21
C THR A 61 7.16 23.23 -3.93
N VAL A 62 5.89 23.05 -4.27
CA VAL A 62 5.05 24.09 -4.86
C VAL A 62 4.93 25.21 -3.83
N GLY A 63 5.73 26.25 -4.05
CA GLY A 63 5.44 27.61 -3.60
C GLY A 63 5.78 27.97 -2.15
N ASN A 64 7.06 27.93 -1.74
CA ASN A 64 7.52 28.95 -0.78
C ASN A 64 9.04 29.24 -0.73
N VAL A 65 9.88 28.73 -1.66
CA VAL A 65 11.33 28.98 -1.55
C VAL A 65 11.69 30.40 -2.01
N VAL A 66 11.03 30.97 -3.01
CA VAL A 66 11.40 32.29 -3.54
C VAL A 66 10.16 32.99 -4.11
N VAL A 67 9.28 33.47 -3.23
CA VAL A 67 8.79 34.84 -3.40
C VAL A 67 9.84 35.71 -2.69
N HIS A 68 10.96 35.88 -3.39
CA HIS A 68 11.87 37.04 -3.41
C HIS A 68 11.66 38.03 -2.24
N THR A 69 12.47 38.16 -1.20
CA THR A 69 13.93 38.48 -1.14
C THR A 69 14.41 39.53 -2.15
N LEU A 70 13.53 40.39 -2.71
CA LEU A 70 13.91 41.71 -3.23
C LEU A 70 12.79 42.70 -2.92
#